data_AF-U9VWS3-F1
#
_entry.id   AF-U9VWS3-F1
#
_cell.length_a   1.000
_cell.length_b   1.000
_cell.length_c   1.000
_cell.angle_alpha   90.00
_cell.angle_beta   90.00
_cell.angle_gamma   90.00
#
_symmetry.space_group_name_H-M   'P 1'
#
loop_
_entity.id
_entity.type
_entity.pdbx_description
1 polymer ?
#
loop_
_entity_poly.entity_id
_entity_poly.type
_entity_poly.pdbx_seq_one_letter_code
_entity_poly.pdbx_strand_id
1 'polypeptide(L)'
;MVKQWLWGSLLGLTMVLPGTIALAQTEAQPALEDAYTRAMNLGYSYANQFDYQTALINFRRALEERPDDVYATNAIANMEFYIKRNRVLALQAEVNTLQARLNLAAQAKDWVCVMATVDELIPYAEGLERERLTGYRSQLTGVLDSRTDIDSWSTVCSPDSPLR
;
A
#
# COMPACT_ATOMS: atom_id res chain seq x y z
N MET A 1 -64.02 -9.96 -0.15
CA MET A 1 -65.03 -9.34 -1.02
C MET A 1 -64.53 -9.41 -2.45
N VAL A 2 -65.28 -10.13 -3.27
CA VAL A 2 -65.05 -10.36 -4.70
C VAL A 2 -65.48 -9.12 -5.48
N LYS A 3 -64.73 -8.70 -6.50
CA LYS A 3 -65.30 -7.99 -7.65
C LYS A 3 -64.54 -8.33 -8.93
N GLN A 4 -65.12 -9.31 -9.61
CA GLN A 4 -64.88 -9.73 -10.98
C GLN A 4 -65.55 -8.71 -11.91
N TRP A 5 -64.86 -8.25 -12.96
CA TRP A 5 -65.47 -7.60 -14.12
C TRP A 5 -64.77 -8.08 -15.40
N LEU A 6 -65.49 -8.91 -16.16
CA LEU A 6 -65.18 -9.41 -17.50
C LEU A 6 -65.99 -8.62 -18.53
N TRP A 7 -65.38 -7.69 -19.25
CA TRP A 7 -65.94 -7.03 -20.44
C TRP A 7 -64.72 -6.69 -21.31
N GLY A 8 -64.57 -7.02 -22.58
CA GLY A 8 -65.39 -7.71 -23.57
C GLY A 8 -64.54 -7.71 -24.85
N SER A 9 -64.61 -8.79 -25.60
CA SER A 9 -63.93 -8.96 -26.89
C SER A 9 -64.41 -7.93 -27.90
N LEU A 10 -63.48 -7.27 -28.60
CA LEU A 10 -63.75 -6.68 -29.91
C LEU A 10 -62.55 -6.92 -30.83
N LEU A 11 -62.78 -7.88 -31.72
CA LEU A 11 -62.49 -7.88 -33.16
C LEU A 11 -61.11 -7.39 -33.60
N GLY A 12 -60.41 -8.33 -34.24
CA GLY A 12 -59.15 -8.10 -34.91
C GLY A 12 -59.26 -7.16 -36.10
N LEU A 13 -58.14 -6.49 -36.32
CA LEU A 13 -57.71 -6.10 -37.65
C LEU A 13 -56.20 -6.34 -37.69
N THR A 14 -55.82 -7.58 -38.03
CA THR A 14 -54.43 -7.88 -38.39
C THR A 14 -54.14 -7.25 -39.74
N MET A 15 -53.61 -6.04 -39.72
CA MET A 15 -52.98 -5.43 -40.87
C MET A 15 -51.66 -6.17 -41.11
N VAL A 16 -51.66 -7.13 -42.03
CA VAL A 16 -50.43 -7.77 -42.52
C VAL A 16 -49.71 -6.75 -43.38
N LEU A 17 -48.72 -6.07 -42.81
CA LEU A 17 -47.73 -5.32 -43.57
C LEU A 17 -46.70 -6.33 -44.12
N PRO A 18 -46.49 -6.45 -45.44
CA PRO A 18 -45.38 -7.20 -45.98
C PRO A 18 -44.12 -6.34 -45.82
N GLY A 19 -43.30 -6.67 -44.83
CA GLY A 19 -42.05 -5.94 -44.60
C GLY A 19 -41.40 -6.20 -43.27
N THR A 20 -41.34 -7.45 -42.81
CA THR A 20 -40.37 -7.79 -41.76
C THR A 20 -38.98 -7.79 -42.41
N ILE A 21 -38.32 -6.63 -42.36
CA ILE A 21 -36.86 -6.63 -42.31
C ILE A 21 -36.56 -7.44 -41.05
N ALA A 22 -36.08 -8.67 -41.23
CA ALA A 22 -35.45 -9.42 -40.17
C ALA A 22 -34.27 -8.56 -39.70
N LEU A 23 -34.49 -7.75 -38.66
CA LEU A 23 -33.41 -7.18 -37.90
C LEU A 23 -32.71 -8.39 -37.29
N ALA A 24 -31.67 -8.87 -37.97
CA ALA A 24 -30.72 -9.79 -37.40
C ALA A 24 -30.27 -9.14 -36.11
N GLN A 25 -30.80 -9.63 -34.99
CA GLN A 25 -30.30 -9.30 -33.67
C GLN A 25 -28.91 -9.91 -33.64
N THR A 26 -27.91 -9.12 -34.06
CA THR A 26 -26.53 -9.39 -33.69
C THR A 26 -26.48 -9.19 -32.19
N GLU A 27 -26.84 -10.22 -31.44
CA GLU A 27 -26.50 -10.34 -30.04
C GLU A 27 -24.97 -10.24 -30.01
N ALA A 28 -24.47 -9.05 -29.67
CA ALA A 28 -23.06 -8.83 -29.43
C ALA A 28 -22.69 -9.72 -28.25
N GLN A 29 -22.18 -10.92 -28.56
CA GLN A 29 -21.57 -11.80 -27.59
C GLN A 29 -20.55 -10.95 -26.82
N PRO A 30 -20.61 -10.92 -25.47
CA PRO A 30 -19.63 -10.17 -24.70
C PRO A 30 -18.27 -10.68 -25.15
N ALA A 31 -17.48 -9.79 -25.77
CA ALA A 31 -16.16 -10.14 -26.27
C ALA A 31 -15.40 -10.77 -25.10
N LEU A 32 -14.94 -12.02 -25.29
CA LEU A 32 -14.16 -12.71 -24.29
C LEU A 32 -12.97 -11.81 -23.97
N GLU A 33 -12.96 -11.21 -22.77
CA GLU A 33 -11.89 -10.32 -22.35
C GLU A 33 -10.58 -11.12 -22.35
N ASP A 34 -9.63 -10.69 -23.19
CA ASP A 34 -8.34 -11.33 -23.29
C ASP A 34 -7.56 -11.22 -21.96
N ALA A 35 -6.64 -12.15 -21.73
CA ALA A 35 -5.90 -12.25 -20.47
C ALA A 35 -5.15 -10.95 -20.12
N TYR A 36 -4.59 -10.29 -21.15
CA TYR A 36 -3.94 -8.99 -21.04
C TYR A 36 -4.90 -7.92 -20.49
N THR A 37 -6.07 -7.76 -21.11
CA THR A 37 -7.06 -6.73 -20.77
C THR A 37 -7.56 -6.92 -19.35
N ARG A 38 -7.83 -8.17 -18.96
CA ARG A 38 -8.20 -8.54 -17.60
C ARG A 38 -7.12 -8.17 -16.60
N ALA A 39 -5.86 -8.49 -16.89
CA ALA A 39 -4.73 -8.18 -16.03
C ALA A 39 -4.52 -6.67 -15.89
N MET A 40 -4.62 -5.90 -16.99
CA MET A 40 -4.57 -4.44 -16.95
C MET A 40 -5.69 -3.84 -16.11
N ASN A 41 -6.93 -4.31 -16.30
CA ASN A 41 -8.10 -3.82 -15.56
C ASN A 41 -8.00 -4.11 -14.06
N LEU A 42 -7.55 -5.31 -13.67
CA LEU A 42 -7.27 -5.64 -12.27
C LEU A 42 -6.14 -4.77 -11.71
N GLY A 43 -5.05 -4.58 -12.47
CA GLY A 43 -3.93 -3.72 -12.08
C GLY A 43 -4.39 -2.31 -11.74
N TYR A 44 -5.17 -1.67 -12.62
CA TYR A 44 -5.73 -0.35 -12.37
C TYR A 44 -6.74 -0.34 -11.21
N SER A 45 -7.56 -1.37 -11.08
CA SER A 45 -8.51 -1.49 -9.96
C SER A 45 -7.81 -1.50 -8.60
N TYR A 46 -6.74 -2.28 -8.45
CA TYR A 46 -5.93 -2.31 -7.22
C TYR A 46 -5.13 -1.03 -7.02
N ALA A 47 -4.59 -0.43 -8.09
CA ALA A 47 -3.88 0.85 -8.00
C ALA A 47 -4.78 1.98 -7.49
N ASN A 48 -6.04 2.02 -7.94
CA ASN A 48 -7.05 2.98 -7.46
C ASN A 48 -7.43 2.77 -5.99
N GLN A 49 -7.20 1.58 -5.44
CA GLN A 49 -7.37 1.24 -4.03
C GLN A 49 -6.08 1.44 -3.22
N PHE A 50 -5.02 1.99 -3.82
CA PHE A 50 -3.69 2.14 -3.22
C PHE A 50 -2.98 0.81 -2.86
N ASP A 51 -3.51 -0.33 -3.33
CA ASP A 51 -2.85 -1.63 -3.22
C ASP A 51 -1.85 -1.81 -4.35
N TYR A 52 -0.74 -1.09 -4.22
CA TYR A 52 0.29 -1.02 -5.25
C TYR A 52 1.01 -2.36 -5.48
N GLN A 53 1.08 -3.23 -4.46
CA GLN A 53 1.71 -4.54 -4.59
C GLN A 53 0.84 -5.47 -5.43
N THR A 54 -0.46 -5.55 -5.15
CA THR A 54 -1.38 -6.36 -5.94
C THR A 54 -1.54 -5.80 -7.36
N ALA A 55 -1.53 -4.46 -7.50
CA ALA A 55 -1.51 -3.81 -8.81
C ALA A 55 -0.28 -4.22 -9.64
N LEU A 56 0.92 -4.16 -9.04
CA LEU A 56 2.18 -4.53 -9.68
C LEU A 56 2.17 -5.98 -10.19
N ILE A 57 1.63 -6.92 -9.39
CA ILE A 57 1.50 -8.32 -9.79
C ILE A 57 0.64 -8.44 -11.07
N ASN A 58 -0.49 -7.72 -11.13
CA ASN A 58 -1.37 -7.80 -12.29
C ASN A 58 -0.77 -7.11 -13.53
N PHE A 59 -0.07 -5.98 -13.39
CA PHE A 59 0.63 -5.38 -14.53
C PHE A 59 1.78 -6.25 -15.04
N ARG A 60 2.47 -7.00 -14.17
CA ARG A 60 3.48 -7.99 -14.60
C ARG A 60 2.85 -9.13 -15.39
N ARG A 61 1.68 -9.64 -14.97
CA ARG A 61 0.90 -10.62 -15.77
C ARG A 61 0.51 -10.05 -17.13
N ALA A 62 0.10 -8.79 -17.20
CA ALA A 62 -0.20 -8.15 -18.48
C ALA A 62 1.04 -8.09 -19.39
N LEU A 63 2.21 -7.77 -18.83
CA LEU A 63 3.47 -7.76 -19.58
C LEU A 63 3.90 -9.17 -20.03
N GLU A 64 3.62 -10.22 -19.24
CA GLU A 64 3.87 -11.61 -19.66
C GLU A 64 3.04 -11.99 -20.90
N GLU A 65 1.79 -11.52 -20.99
CA GLU A 65 0.94 -11.73 -22.17
C GLU A 65 1.39 -10.91 -23.39
N ARG A 66 1.97 -9.71 -23.15
CA ARG A 66 2.45 -8.80 -24.19
C ARG A 66 3.80 -8.18 -23.79
N PRO A 67 4.93 -8.86 -24.06
CA PRO A 67 6.26 -8.47 -23.56
C PRO A 67 6.75 -7.07 -23.93
N ASP A 68 6.26 -6.51 -25.04
CA ASP A 68 6.65 -5.18 -25.53
C ASP A 68 5.58 -4.10 -25.27
N ASP A 69 4.60 -4.39 -24.41
CA ASP A 69 3.52 -3.43 -24.14
C ASP A 69 4.00 -2.27 -23.27
N VAL A 70 3.98 -1.08 -23.87
CA VAL A 70 4.42 0.17 -23.24
C VAL A 70 3.49 0.58 -22.10
N TYR A 71 2.19 0.25 -22.16
CA TYR A 71 1.25 0.62 -21.10
C TYR A 71 1.48 -0.22 -19.84
N ALA A 72 1.66 -1.54 -19.98
CA ALA A 72 1.99 -2.43 -18.88
C ALA A 72 3.34 -2.06 -18.25
N THR A 73 4.35 -1.76 -19.08
CA THR A 73 5.68 -1.33 -18.61
C THR A 73 5.59 -0.02 -17.80
N ASN A 74 4.87 0.99 -18.30
CA ASN A 74 4.69 2.25 -17.60
C ASN A 74 3.89 2.07 -16.29
N ALA A 75 2.89 1.21 -16.30
CA ALA A 75 2.10 0.91 -15.10
C ALA A 75 2.95 0.22 -14.02
N ILE A 76 3.84 -0.71 -14.39
CA ILE A 76 4.83 -1.33 -13.48
C ILE A 76 5.73 -0.27 -12.86
N ALA A 77 6.33 0.61 -13.68
CA ALA A 77 7.22 1.67 -13.20
C ALA A 77 6.51 2.61 -12.22
N ASN A 78 5.25 2.96 -12.50
CA ASN A 78 4.43 3.76 -11.59
C ASN A 78 4.22 3.04 -10.25
N MET A 79 3.89 1.74 -10.26
CA MET A 79 3.71 0.99 -9.01
C MET A 79 4.99 0.89 -8.21
N GLU A 80 6.12 0.62 -8.87
CA GLU A 80 7.44 0.56 -8.20
C GLU A 80 7.81 1.90 -7.57
N PHE A 81 7.52 3.01 -8.24
CA PHE A 81 7.68 4.36 -7.68
C PHE A 81 6.85 4.53 -6.39
N TYR A 82 5.55 4.22 -6.42
CA TYR A 82 4.70 4.40 -5.25
C TYR A 82 5.05 3.46 -4.09
N ILE A 83 5.41 2.20 -4.38
CA ILE A 83 5.88 1.26 -3.36
C ILE A 83 7.13 1.79 -2.68
N LYS A 84 8.13 2.24 -3.46
CA LYS A 84 9.37 2.81 -2.93
C LYS A 84 9.08 4.06 -2.11
N ARG A 85 8.25 4.97 -2.62
CA ARG A 85 7.87 6.20 -1.93
C ARG A 85 7.19 5.90 -0.60
N ASN A 86 6.20 5.01 -0.58
CA ASN A 86 5.48 4.65 0.65
C ASN A 86 6.40 4.02 1.68
N ARG A 87 7.34 3.16 1.24
CA ARG A 87 8.37 2.60 2.11
C ARG A 87 9.22 3.70 2.74
N VAL A 88 9.71 4.65 1.95
CA VAL A 88 10.52 5.77 2.47
C VAL A 88 9.72 6.61 3.47
N LEU A 89 8.45 6.90 3.20
CA LEU A 89 7.60 7.65 4.13
C LEU A 89 7.37 6.91 5.45
N ALA A 90 7.12 5.61 5.39
CA ALA A 90 6.97 4.79 6.59
C ALA A 90 8.26 4.73 7.42
N LEU A 91 9.41 4.57 6.76
CA LEU A 91 10.73 4.62 7.41
C LEU A 91 10.97 5.99 8.04
N GLN A 92 10.61 7.07 7.35
CA GLN A 92 10.81 8.43 7.86
C GLN A 92 9.97 8.69 9.11
N ALA A 93 8.72 8.21 9.16
CA ALA A 93 7.88 8.34 10.34
C ALA A 93 8.51 7.64 11.56
N GLU A 94 9.04 6.43 11.36
CA GLU A 94 9.75 5.68 12.42
C GLU A 94 10.99 6.44 12.89
N VAL A 95 11.85 6.88 11.95
CA VAL A 95 13.05 7.67 12.27
C VAL A 95 12.71 8.95 13.05
N ASN A 96 11.62 9.63 12.69
CA ASN A 96 11.18 10.83 13.41
C ASN A 96 10.81 10.51 14.87
N THR A 97 10.10 9.39 15.10
CA THR A 97 9.75 8.91 16.44
C THR A 97 11.00 8.60 17.26
N LEU A 98 11.95 7.87 16.68
CA LEU A 98 13.23 7.55 17.33
C LEU A 98 14.04 8.80 17.64
N GLN A 99 14.07 9.77 16.72
CA GLN A 99 14.76 11.04 16.96
C GLN A 99 14.13 11.84 18.11
N ALA A 100 12.80 11.83 18.23
CA ALA A 100 12.10 12.45 19.36
C ALA A 100 12.43 11.75 20.68
N ARG A 101 12.43 10.42 20.71
CA ARG A 101 12.85 9.61 21.87
C ARG A 101 14.30 9.92 22.27
N LEU A 102 15.21 9.96 21.31
CA LEU A 102 16.63 10.27 21.53
C LEU A 102 16.79 11.65 22.18
N ASN A 103 16.08 12.66 21.66
CA ASN A 103 16.10 14.01 22.21
C ASN A 103 15.56 14.07 23.65
N LEU A 104 14.48 13.33 23.95
CA LEU A 104 13.90 13.26 25.29
C LEU A 104 14.84 12.56 26.27
N ALA A 105 15.39 11.41 25.88
CA ALA A 105 16.34 10.64 26.68
C ALA A 105 17.62 11.46 26.98
N ALA A 106 18.14 12.17 25.99
CA ALA A 106 19.29 13.04 26.17
C ALA A 106 19.01 14.20 27.16
N GLN A 107 17.83 14.83 27.07
CA GLN A 107 17.41 15.88 28.02
C GLN A 107 17.26 15.34 29.45
N ALA A 108 16.71 14.13 29.58
CA ALA A 108 16.58 13.43 30.85
C ALA A 108 17.91 12.88 31.39
N LYS A 109 18.99 12.93 30.59
CA LYS A 109 20.27 12.27 30.86
C LYS A 109 20.13 10.75 31.08
N ASP A 110 19.12 10.17 30.45
CA ASP A 110 18.86 8.73 30.45
C ASP A 110 19.76 8.06 29.38
N TRP A 111 21.04 7.88 29.73
CA TRP A 111 22.05 7.38 28.79
C TRP A 111 21.81 5.94 28.33
N VAL A 112 21.08 5.15 29.12
CA VAL A 112 20.64 3.80 28.75
C VAL A 112 19.64 3.88 27.61
N CYS A 113 18.62 4.74 27.74
CA CYS A 113 17.65 4.97 26.68
C CYS A 113 18.25 5.66 25.45
N VAL A 114 19.22 6.56 25.64
CA VAL A 114 19.99 7.13 24.52
C VAL A 114 20.69 6.01 23.73
N MET A 115 21.42 5.11 24.40
CA MET A 115 22.12 4.01 23.72
C MET A 115 21.14 3.07 23.00
N ALA A 116 20.06 2.67 23.66
CA ALA A 116 19.04 1.81 23.04
C ALA A 116 18.41 2.47 21.80
N THR A 117 18.11 3.76 21.87
CA THR A 117 17.54 4.50 20.73
C THR A 117 18.54 4.66 19.59
N VAL A 118 19.82 4.85 19.89
CA VAL A 118 20.89 4.88 18.86
C VAL A 118 21.01 3.52 18.17
N ASP A 119 20.90 2.42 18.92
CA ASP A 119 20.91 1.06 18.34
C ASP A 119 19.75 0.85 17.36
N GLU A 120 18.57 1.36 17.69
CA GLU A 120 17.40 1.34 16.80
C GLU A 120 17.54 2.25 15.57
N LEU A 121 18.32 3.34 15.65
CA LEU A 121 18.53 4.29 14.54
C LEU A 121 19.55 3.79 13.49
N ILE A 122 20.58 3.02 13.89
CA ILE A 122 21.67 2.58 13.02
C ILE A 122 21.22 1.84 11.75
N PRO A 123 20.21 0.94 11.79
CA PRO A 123 19.68 0.28 10.60
C PRO A 123 19.14 1.26 9.54
N TYR A 124 18.62 2.42 9.95
CA TYR A 124 18.01 3.41 9.06
C TYR A 124 19.00 4.45 8.50
N ALA A 125 20.13 4.65 9.16
CA ALA A 125 21.14 5.63 8.74
C ALA A 125 21.97 5.11 7.56
N GLU A 126 22.47 5.98 6.68
CA GLU A 126 23.38 5.58 5.58
C GLU A 126 24.61 6.51 5.52
N GLY A 127 25.68 6.02 4.88
CA GLY A 127 26.93 6.76 4.72
C GLY A 127 27.49 7.32 6.04
N LEU A 128 27.82 8.61 6.01
CA LEU A 128 28.43 9.32 7.14
C LEU A 128 27.56 9.30 8.41
N GLU A 129 26.23 9.32 8.28
CA GLU A 129 25.36 9.32 9.45
C GLU A 129 25.43 7.99 10.22
N ARG A 130 25.50 6.87 9.49
CA ARG A 130 25.69 5.55 10.11
C ARG A 130 27.03 5.48 10.84
N GLU A 131 28.10 6.02 10.26
CA GLU A 131 29.41 6.08 10.90
C GLU A 131 29.37 6.90 12.20
N ARG A 132 28.70 8.07 12.17
CA ARG A 132 28.51 8.93 13.35
C ARG A 132 27.74 8.23 14.46
N LEU A 133 26.61 7.59 14.14
CA LEU A 133 25.80 6.87 15.14
C LEU A 133 26.56 5.68 15.74
N THR A 134 27.29 4.93 14.91
CA THR A 134 28.10 3.78 15.38
C THR A 134 29.25 4.25 16.29
N GLY A 135 29.89 5.37 15.95
CA GLY A 135 30.90 5.99 16.79
C GLY A 135 30.33 6.48 18.13
N TYR A 136 29.17 7.15 18.08
CA TYR A 136 28.48 7.64 19.28
C TYR A 136 28.05 6.49 20.21
N ARG A 137 27.48 5.42 19.64
CA ARG A 137 27.17 4.17 20.35
C ARG A 137 28.38 3.60 21.09
N SER A 138 29.54 3.56 20.43
CA SER A 138 30.78 3.02 21.01
C SER A 138 31.26 3.87 22.19
N GLN A 139 31.15 5.19 22.09
CA GLN A 139 31.47 6.11 23.21
C GLN A 139 30.52 5.91 24.39
N LEU A 140 29.21 5.76 24.12
CA LEU A 140 28.21 5.49 25.16
C LEU A 140 28.51 4.18 25.88
N THR A 141 28.86 3.12 25.16
CA THR A 141 29.21 1.82 25.74
C THR A 141 30.34 1.97 26.76
N GLY A 142 31.44 2.66 26.40
CA GLY A 142 32.56 2.87 27.32
C GLY A 142 32.20 3.70 28.56
N VAL A 143 31.30 4.68 28.43
CA VAL A 143 30.79 5.46 29.58
C VAL A 143 29.90 4.60 30.47
N LEU A 144 29.05 3.77 29.88
CA LEU A 144 28.10 2.94 30.60
C LEU A 144 28.79 1.79 31.36
N ASP A 145 29.76 1.12 30.74
CA ASP A 145 30.54 0.03 31.38
C ASP A 145 31.31 0.50 32.63
N SER A 146 31.60 1.80 32.74
CA SER A 146 32.24 2.38 33.92
C SER A 146 31.32 2.54 35.14
N ARG A 147 30.01 2.27 35.01
CA ARG A 147 29.00 2.43 36.07
C ARG A 147 28.33 1.10 36.41
N THR A 148 28.10 0.85 37.69
CA THR A 148 27.60 -0.44 38.20
C THR A 148 26.11 -0.48 38.52
N ASP A 149 25.37 0.62 38.37
CA ASP A 149 23.97 0.79 38.81
C ASP A 149 23.00 1.27 37.70
N ILE A 150 23.42 1.13 36.45
CA ILE A 150 22.80 1.75 35.27
C ILE A 150 21.36 1.33 34.98
N ASP A 151 21.01 0.09 35.28
CA ASP A 151 19.69 -0.48 34.97
C ASP A 151 18.57 0.19 35.80
N SER A 152 18.91 0.87 36.89
CA SER A 152 17.94 1.56 37.75
C SER A 152 17.56 2.97 37.25
N TRP A 153 18.17 3.45 36.16
CA TRP A 153 18.11 4.87 35.78
C TRP A 153 17.27 5.16 34.52
N SER A 154 16.76 4.13 33.84
CA SER A 154 15.94 4.40 32.65
C SER A 154 14.52 4.80 33.03
N THR A 155 14.15 6.02 32.66
CA THR A 155 12.82 6.60 32.91
C THR A 155 12.07 6.89 31.61
N VAL A 156 12.77 6.99 30.48
CA VAL A 156 12.20 7.28 29.16
C VAL A 156 11.91 5.99 28.38
N CYS A 157 12.79 5.00 28.46
CA CYS A 157 12.63 3.69 27.80
C CYS A 157 12.10 2.61 28.76
N SER A 158 11.60 2.98 29.94
CA SER A 158 11.08 2.01 30.92
C SER A 158 9.91 1.22 30.33
N PRO A 159 9.85 -0.12 30.51
CA PRO A 159 8.76 -0.95 29.99
C PRO A 159 7.36 -0.51 30.48
N ASP A 160 7.30 0.22 31.61
CA ASP A 160 6.05 0.75 32.18
C ASP A 160 5.57 2.06 31.54
N SER A 161 6.40 2.71 30.72
CA SER A 161 6.10 3.98 30.04
C SER A 161 6.41 3.88 28.53
N PRO A 162 5.62 3.14 27.74
CA PRO A 162 5.78 3.16 26.30
C PRO A 162 5.39 4.55 25.79
N LEU A 163 6.36 5.27 25.23
CA LEU A 163 6.11 6.39 24.35
C LEU A 163 5.24 5.87 23.19
N ARG A 164 3.93 6.13 23.26
CA ARG A 164 3.00 6.01 22.13
C ARG A 164 3.08 7.26 21.27
#